data_AF-A0A533YMH3-F1
#
_entry.id   AF-A0A533YMH3-F1
#
_cell.length_a   1.000
_cell.length_b   1.000
_cell.length_c   1.000
_cell.angle_alpha   90.00
_cell.angle_beta   90.00
_cell.angle_gamma   90.00
#
_symmetry.space_group_name_H-M   'P 1'
#
loop_
_entity.id
_entity.type
_entity.pdbx_description
1 polymer ?
#
loop_
_entity_poly.entity_id
_entity_poly.type
_entity_poly.pdbx_seq_one_letter_code
_entity_poly.pdbx_strand_id
1 'polypeptide(L)'
;MTPIRNEVDRPHTFALLPHGCFRSKCNASTHVRFDSKSTGLGFTILGDMTMCNVKDCPPVAVIGRSAMHPRRMSPLIFLLLCAGLTYAQPSRPWKFDQKQGAIISSSVRFQFLTPSLARLEFDPSGHFVDAPTAVVLKRHWPRVKTEVEEKDSWLIARSKTISVRYRLGTGKFTKESLRIVWRDSTGERTWSPGDSDQNNLGGISRSLDGAGKDRIPKPGQGILSSAGYFLLDDSPTPLWNEESSWIVQREGTSSQDWYFFVYARNYHQALKSYSELCGSIPLIPRYTLGPWVTDLNYEYLPGSELIEKYHYSDKDLKDEVNKLRTAGLPLDILVLDFAWHRYGWQGSYDWSPIIPDPKEFLGWAHTTGLKITLNDHPGYGGESVLSDTDSHAAEVRSRLKRPIPPPPNLEIDLAKDWKFRTDPADTGLQANWSGREADDRDWKTLQGGIMWEDQGFPEYDGVAWYRKSVVLPAALPPEVYLIFGGVDDEYDLFINGKKVAHHGSPGNSVYNAATFTDIAPHVKPGDSTLIALRVNDWGGGGGIVSRLVSLSDRPPAEGIRFNLAERLQ
;
A
#
# COMPACT_ATOMS: atom_id res chain seq x y z
N MET A 1 -17.52 45.03 -44.77
CA MET A 1 -18.78 45.04 -44.00
C MET A 1 -19.84 44.32 -44.81
N THR A 2 -20.21 43.12 -44.36
CA THR A 2 -21.48 42.35 -44.49
C THR A 2 -21.11 40.91 -44.12
N PRO A 3 -21.75 40.26 -43.13
CA PRO A 3 -21.41 38.90 -42.69
C PRO A 3 -22.21 37.86 -43.46
N ILE A 4 -21.60 36.72 -43.78
CA ILE A 4 -22.31 35.50 -44.20
C ILE A 4 -22.27 34.54 -43.01
N ARG A 5 -23.48 34.16 -42.57
CA ARG A 5 -23.78 33.13 -41.59
C ARG A 5 -23.31 31.75 -42.10
N ASN A 6 -22.84 30.91 -41.18
CA ASN A 6 -23.15 29.48 -41.23
C ASN A 6 -23.44 29.01 -39.81
N GLU A 7 -24.70 28.64 -39.61
CA GLU A 7 -25.21 27.86 -38.50
C GLU A 7 -24.67 26.43 -38.60
N VAL A 8 -24.01 25.94 -37.53
CA VAL A 8 -24.13 24.55 -37.09
C VAL A 8 -24.12 24.60 -35.57
N ASP A 9 -25.31 24.66 -34.97
CA ASP A 9 -25.51 24.41 -33.56
C ASP A 9 -25.24 22.93 -33.26
N ARG A 10 -24.25 22.66 -32.42
CA ARG A 10 -24.23 21.48 -31.54
C ARG A 10 -24.00 21.98 -30.12
N PRO A 11 -24.95 21.80 -29.19
CA PRO A 11 -24.67 22.04 -27.78
C PRO A 11 -23.89 20.82 -27.26
N HIS A 12 -22.58 21.00 -27.03
CA HIS A 12 -21.87 20.15 -26.08
C HIS A 12 -22.27 20.61 -24.68
N THR A 13 -23.34 20.02 -24.17
CA THR A 13 -23.72 20.15 -22.76
C THR A 13 -22.74 19.31 -21.95
N PHE A 14 -21.78 19.94 -21.28
CA PHE A 14 -21.06 19.29 -20.19
C PHE A 14 -22.06 19.06 -19.05
N ALA A 15 -22.49 17.81 -18.86
CA ALA A 15 -23.29 17.43 -17.71
C ALA A 15 -22.38 17.42 -16.47
N LEU A 16 -22.52 18.45 -15.63
CA LEU A 16 -22.08 18.40 -14.24
C LEU A 16 -23.05 17.50 -13.47
N LEU A 17 -22.66 16.26 -13.20
CA LEU A 17 -23.40 15.37 -12.31
C LEU A 17 -23.33 15.89 -10.85
N PRO A 18 -24.43 15.84 -10.07
CA PRO A 18 -24.48 16.36 -8.72
C PRO A 18 -23.77 15.45 -7.71
N HIS A 19 -23.09 16.08 -6.75
CA HIS A 19 -22.35 15.45 -5.67
C HIS A 19 -23.20 14.50 -4.80
N GLY A 20 -22.95 13.19 -4.93
CA GLY A 20 -23.32 12.16 -3.97
C GLY A 20 -22.41 12.20 -2.73
N CYS A 21 -23.03 12.37 -1.56
CA CYS A 21 -22.36 12.58 -0.27
C CYS A 21 -21.94 11.24 0.35
N PHE A 22 -20.68 10.82 0.19
CA PHE A 22 -20.14 9.60 0.83
C PHE A 22 -19.91 9.81 2.33
N ARG A 23 -20.70 9.11 3.17
CA ARG A 23 -20.46 8.93 4.61
C ARG A 23 -20.03 7.49 4.88
N SER A 24 -18.75 7.23 5.10
CA SER A 24 -18.27 5.97 5.70
C SER A 24 -18.29 6.07 7.23
N LYS A 25 -19.23 5.39 7.90
CA LYS A 25 -19.15 5.13 9.35
C LYS A 25 -18.46 3.79 9.56
N CYS A 26 -17.28 3.79 10.19
CA CYS A 26 -16.74 2.59 10.84
C CYS A 26 -17.57 2.32 12.11
N ASN A 27 -18.34 1.24 12.13
CA ASN A 27 -18.91 0.71 13.38
C ASN A 27 -17.99 -0.40 13.90
N ALA A 28 -17.27 -0.08 14.98
CA ALA A 28 -16.94 -1.08 16.00
C ALA A 28 -18.24 -1.35 16.77
N SER A 29 -18.69 -2.59 16.78
CA SER A 29 -19.86 -3.03 17.54
C SER A 29 -19.52 -3.13 19.03
N THR A 30 -19.83 -2.09 19.77
CA THR A 30 -20.08 -2.16 21.22
C THR A 30 -21.44 -1.52 21.47
N HIS A 31 -22.44 -2.33 21.82
CA HIS A 31 -23.75 -1.84 22.21
C HIS A 31 -23.64 -1.05 23.52
N VAL A 32 -23.80 0.28 23.44
CA VAL A 32 -24.10 1.11 24.61
C VAL A 32 -25.30 2.00 24.25
N ARG A 33 -26.45 1.72 24.88
CA ARG A 33 -27.58 2.66 24.93
C ARG A 33 -27.19 3.81 25.85
N PHE A 34 -27.35 5.04 25.38
CA PHE A 34 -27.39 6.21 26.25
C PHE A 34 -28.75 6.86 26.14
N ASP A 35 -29.42 7.01 27.28
CA ASP A 35 -30.37 8.08 27.48
C ASP A 35 -30.08 8.79 28.82
N SER A 36 -30.41 10.07 28.81
CA SER A 36 -30.00 11.20 29.61
C SER A 36 -30.23 11.15 31.13
N LYS A 37 -29.24 11.63 31.90
CA LYS A 37 -29.32 12.74 32.89
C LYS A 37 -28.23 12.67 33.98
N SER A 38 -27.63 13.84 34.24
CA SER A 38 -27.05 14.35 35.50
C SER A 38 -25.92 13.60 36.25
N THR A 39 -24.86 14.39 36.49
CA THR A 39 -24.05 14.53 37.73
C THR A 39 -23.19 13.37 38.25
N GLY A 40 -21.87 13.60 38.27
CA GLY A 40 -21.02 13.43 39.47
C GLY A 40 -20.46 12.03 39.82
N LEU A 41 -19.18 12.05 40.20
CA LEU A 41 -18.35 10.99 40.81
C LEU A 41 -17.83 9.86 39.90
N GLY A 42 -16.51 9.65 39.98
CA GLY A 42 -15.78 8.61 39.26
C GLY A 42 -15.68 7.29 40.01
N PHE A 43 -15.22 6.24 39.33
CA PHE A 43 -14.66 5.02 39.91
C PHE A 43 -13.76 4.27 38.92
N THR A 44 -12.74 3.62 39.49
CA THR A 44 -11.78 2.68 38.92
C THR A 44 -12.42 1.33 38.56
N ILE A 45 -11.91 0.64 37.54
CA ILE A 45 -12.16 -0.81 37.34
C ILE A 45 -10.84 -1.55 37.10
N LEU A 46 -10.57 -2.52 37.97
CA LEU A 46 -9.62 -3.62 37.88
C LEU A 46 -10.18 -4.74 36.99
N GLY A 47 -9.30 -5.49 36.32
CA GLY A 47 -9.67 -6.73 35.64
C GLY A 47 -8.45 -7.57 35.28
N ASP A 48 -8.13 -8.54 36.15
CA ASP A 48 -7.20 -9.64 35.92
C ASP A 48 -7.74 -10.64 34.87
N MET A 49 -6.84 -11.29 34.14
CA MET A 49 -7.09 -12.66 33.66
C MET A 49 -5.79 -13.46 33.50
N THR A 50 -5.73 -14.53 34.29
CA THR A 50 -4.67 -15.53 34.45
C THR A 50 -4.69 -16.56 33.32
N MET A 51 -3.53 -17.09 32.91
CA MET A 51 -3.45 -18.36 32.17
C MET A 51 -2.38 -19.29 32.74
N CYS A 52 -2.73 -20.58 32.70
CA CYS A 52 -2.16 -21.70 33.45
C CYS A 52 -0.79 -22.20 32.97
N ASN A 53 -0.07 -22.77 33.95
CA ASN A 53 1.19 -23.50 33.84
C ASN A 53 0.99 -24.96 33.40
N VAL A 54 1.96 -25.52 32.66
CA VAL A 54 2.23 -26.97 32.59
C VAL A 54 3.74 -27.19 32.73
N LYS A 55 4.13 -27.92 33.80
CA LYS A 55 5.44 -28.59 33.99
C LYS A 55 5.26 -30.08 33.60
N ASP A 56 6.24 -30.97 33.37
CA ASP A 56 7.54 -31.28 33.98
C ASP A 56 8.29 -32.29 33.08
N CYS A 57 9.64 -32.32 33.10
CA CYS A 57 10.47 -33.54 33.32
C CYS A 57 12.01 -33.23 33.33
N PRO A 58 12.84 -34.07 33.98
CA PRO A 58 14.01 -33.65 34.78
C PRO A 58 15.40 -33.99 34.20
N PRO A 59 16.52 -33.52 34.81
CA PRO A 59 17.88 -33.87 34.42
C PRO A 59 18.48 -35.06 35.20
N VAL A 60 19.38 -35.77 34.51
CA VAL A 60 20.20 -36.90 35.00
C VAL A 60 21.53 -36.39 35.56
N ALA A 61 21.98 -36.98 36.68
CA ALA A 61 23.27 -36.73 37.32
C ALA A 61 24.35 -37.72 36.84
N VAL A 62 25.62 -37.27 36.73
CA VAL A 62 26.79 -38.16 36.88
C VAL A 62 27.93 -37.45 37.63
N ILE A 63 28.54 -38.25 38.49
CA ILE A 63 29.55 -38.04 39.52
C ILE A 63 30.97 -37.93 38.92
N GLY A 64 31.87 -37.21 39.59
CA GLY A 64 33.31 -37.35 39.40
C GLY A 64 34.13 -36.73 40.54
N ARG A 65 34.45 -37.54 41.56
CA ARG A 65 35.49 -37.24 42.56
C ARG A 65 36.88 -37.54 41.98
N SER A 66 37.90 -36.78 42.37
CA SER A 66 39.18 -37.33 42.82
C SER A 66 40.01 -36.29 43.58
N ALA A 67 40.54 -36.74 44.71
CA ALA A 67 41.44 -36.01 45.60
C ALA A 67 42.90 -36.30 45.23
N MET A 68 43.83 -35.39 45.55
CA MET A 68 45.12 -35.74 46.19
C MET A 68 45.91 -34.51 46.65
N HIS A 69 46.83 -34.78 47.56
CA HIS A 69 47.45 -33.96 48.61
C HIS A 69 48.64 -33.07 48.18
N PRO A 70 49.14 -32.21 49.09
CA PRO A 70 50.05 -31.10 48.79
C PRO A 70 51.54 -31.50 48.85
N ARG A 71 52.41 -30.73 48.17
CA ARG A 71 53.85 -30.73 48.44
C ARG A 71 54.39 -29.29 48.56
N ARG A 72 55.04 -29.05 49.70
CA ARG A 72 55.89 -27.88 50.02
C ARG A 72 57.13 -27.87 49.14
N MET A 73 57.64 -26.69 48.76
CA MET A 73 59.05 -26.29 48.95
C MET A 73 59.26 -24.78 48.80
N SER A 74 60.38 -24.34 49.39
CA SER A 74 60.79 -23.05 49.93
C SER A 74 61.16 -21.90 48.95
N PRO A 75 61.40 -20.68 49.47
CA PRO A 75 61.46 -19.43 48.72
C PRO A 75 62.89 -19.06 48.32
N LEU A 76 63.09 -18.40 47.17
CA LEU A 76 64.26 -17.56 46.93
C LEU A 76 64.03 -16.67 45.70
N ILE A 77 64.68 -15.51 45.71
CA ILE A 77 64.72 -14.43 44.69
C ILE A 77 63.71 -13.31 44.97
N PHE A 78 64.02 -12.60 46.05
CA PHE A 78 63.72 -11.19 46.25
C PHE A 78 64.85 -10.36 45.61
N LEU A 79 64.53 -9.14 45.17
CA LEU A 79 65.37 -8.09 44.55
C LEU A 79 65.61 -8.16 43.04
N LEU A 80 64.78 -7.44 42.29
CA LEU A 80 65.17 -6.26 41.49
C LEU A 80 63.95 -5.79 40.68
N LEU A 81 63.30 -4.70 41.10
CA LEU A 81 62.66 -3.73 40.19
C LEU A 81 62.09 -2.57 41.01
N CYS A 82 62.91 -1.53 41.13
CA CYS A 82 62.44 -0.18 41.42
C CYS A 82 61.64 0.36 40.23
N ALA A 83 60.58 1.08 40.57
CA ALA A 83 60.05 2.25 39.87
C ALA A 83 59.60 2.07 38.40
N GLY A 84 58.36 1.60 38.27
CA GLY A 84 57.53 1.77 37.09
C GLY A 84 56.05 1.76 37.50
N LEU A 85 55.64 2.64 38.41
CA LEU A 85 54.22 2.88 38.69
C LEU A 85 53.60 3.56 37.46
N THR A 86 53.23 2.78 36.45
CA THR A 86 52.18 3.21 35.52
C THR A 86 50.91 3.32 36.33
N TYR A 87 50.51 4.55 36.67
CA TYR A 87 49.14 4.83 37.09
C TYR A 87 48.23 4.31 35.98
N ALA A 88 47.61 3.16 36.20
CA ALA A 88 46.51 2.71 35.36
C ALA A 88 45.42 3.77 35.49
N GLN A 89 45.22 4.56 34.43
CA GLN A 89 44.10 5.49 34.40
C GLN A 89 42.81 4.68 34.60
N PRO A 90 41.88 5.13 35.46
CA PRO A 90 40.61 4.45 35.63
C PRO A 90 39.97 4.29 34.24
N SER A 91 39.56 3.06 33.93
CA SER A 91 38.91 2.74 32.66
C SER A 91 37.67 3.61 32.52
N ARG A 92 37.68 4.55 31.57
CA ARG A 92 36.53 5.39 31.28
C ARG A 92 35.36 4.48 30.88
N PRO A 93 34.11 4.78 31.30
CA PRO A 93 32.93 3.99 30.93
C PRO A 93 32.57 4.12 29.44
N TRP A 94 33.32 4.94 28.68
CA TRP A 94 33.17 5.18 27.26
C TRP A 94 34.52 5.12 26.53
N LYS A 95 34.47 4.88 25.23
CA LYS A 95 35.62 4.88 24.30
C LYS A 95 35.35 5.84 23.15
N PHE A 96 36.39 6.55 22.72
CA PHE A 96 36.35 7.35 21.48
C PHE A 96 37.14 6.63 20.40
N ASP A 97 36.45 6.14 19.38
CA ASP A 97 37.07 5.59 18.19
C ASP A 97 37.61 6.73 17.33
N GLN A 98 38.93 6.90 17.37
CA GLN A 98 39.65 7.93 16.62
C GLN A 98 39.53 7.77 15.10
N LYS A 99 39.31 6.55 14.59
CA LYS A 99 39.18 6.27 13.15
C LYS A 99 37.81 6.67 12.65
N GLN A 100 36.76 6.28 13.36
CA GLN A 100 35.37 6.53 12.95
C GLN A 100 34.82 7.86 13.47
N GLY A 101 35.49 8.48 14.46
CA GLY A 101 34.96 9.65 15.18
C GLY A 101 33.75 9.31 16.05
N ALA A 102 33.54 8.04 16.37
CA ALA A 102 32.41 7.53 17.14
C ALA A 102 32.74 7.51 18.64
N ILE A 103 31.75 7.84 19.46
CA ILE A 103 31.82 7.78 20.92
C ILE A 103 30.91 6.65 21.36
N ILE A 104 31.46 5.64 22.02
CA ILE A 104 30.73 4.43 22.40
C ILE A 104 30.74 4.27 23.92
N SER A 105 29.58 4.03 24.50
CA SER A 105 29.40 3.74 25.93
C SER A 105 28.43 2.58 26.11
N SER A 106 28.94 1.34 26.19
CA SER A 106 28.16 0.11 26.31
C SER A 106 27.06 0.02 25.23
N SER A 107 25.83 0.42 25.56
CA SER A 107 24.64 0.36 24.72
C SER A 107 24.38 1.61 23.87
N VAL A 108 25.23 2.64 23.93
CA VAL A 108 25.04 3.86 23.12
C VAL A 108 26.23 4.21 22.23
N ARG A 109 25.94 4.76 21.06
CA ARG A 109 26.90 5.32 20.11
C ARG A 109 26.49 6.73 19.67
N PHE A 110 27.43 7.66 19.68
CA PHE A 110 27.28 8.99 19.09
C PHE A 110 28.31 9.22 18.01
N GLN A 111 27.92 9.87 16.92
CA GLN A 111 28.83 10.27 15.86
C GLN A 111 28.39 11.60 15.27
N PHE A 112 29.30 12.56 15.15
CA PHE A 112 29.03 13.77 14.35
C PHE A 112 29.37 13.48 12.89
N LEU A 113 28.36 13.49 12.02
CA LEU A 113 28.50 13.27 10.57
C LEU A 113 28.93 14.56 9.86
N THR A 114 28.46 15.70 10.37
CA THR A 114 28.94 17.04 10.05
C THR A 114 28.96 17.86 11.35
N PRO A 115 29.52 19.08 11.40
CA PRO A 115 29.38 19.93 12.58
C PRO A 115 27.91 20.15 13.01
N SER A 116 26.98 20.14 12.06
CA SER A 116 25.54 20.40 12.22
C SER A 116 24.64 19.15 12.15
N LEU A 117 25.21 17.94 12.12
CA LEU A 117 24.46 16.69 12.03
C LEU A 117 25.08 15.63 12.93
N ALA A 118 24.31 15.13 13.90
CA ALA A 118 24.71 14.06 14.79
C ALA A 118 23.86 12.81 14.58
N ARG A 119 24.49 11.64 14.51
CA ARG A 119 23.85 10.33 14.63
C ARG A 119 23.93 9.85 16.07
N LEU A 120 22.82 9.36 16.60
CA LEU A 120 22.66 8.86 17.95
C LEU A 120 22.03 7.48 17.89
N GLU A 121 22.70 6.48 18.44
CA GLU A 121 22.21 5.11 18.46
C GLU A 121 22.17 4.56 19.87
N PHE A 122 21.09 3.86 20.18
CA PHE A 122 20.96 3.05 21.37
C PHE A 122 20.57 1.63 20.96
N ASP A 123 21.30 0.64 21.44
CA ASP A 123 20.95 -0.77 21.34
C ASP A 123 21.25 -1.45 22.68
N PRO A 124 20.29 -2.16 23.31
CA PRO A 124 20.51 -2.76 24.62
C PRO A 124 21.63 -3.82 24.63
N SER A 125 21.92 -4.44 23.48
CA SER A 125 23.01 -5.41 23.32
C SER A 125 24.36 -4.75 22.99
N GLY A 126 24.36 -3.47 22.63
CA GLY A 126 25.55 -2.76 22.14
C GLY A 126 25.93 -3.11 20.70
N HIS A 127 25.07 -3.81 19.97
CA HIS A 127 25.22 -4.06 18.53
C HIS A 127 24.63 -2.90 17.74
N PHE A 128 25.49 -2.07 17.14
CA PHE A 128 25.08 -0.92 16.35
C PHE A 128 24.93 -1.26 14.87
N VAL A 129 24.07 -0.52 14.17
CA VAL A 129 23.74 -0.80 12.77
C VAL A 129 24.59 0.08 11.85
N ASP A 130 25.46 -0.55 11.07
CA ASP A 130 26.27 0.15 10.06
C ASP A 130 25.77 -0.03 8.62
N ALA A 131 24.84 -0.97 8.40
CA ALA A 131 24.19 -1.15 7.09
C ALA A 131 23.27 0.04 6.75
N PRO A 132 23.16 0.47 5.48
CA PRO A 132 22.18 1.45 5.05
C PRO A 132 20.74 0.99 5.35
N THR A 133 19.81 1.93 5.43
CA THR A 133 18.37 1.64 5.45
C THR A 133 17.72 2.04 4.14
N ALA A 134 16.45 1.70 3.97
CA ALA A 134 15.66 2.17 2.83
C ALA A 134 15.54 3.71 2.75
N VAL A 135 15.91 4.45 3.81
CA VAL A 135 15.86 5.92 3.86
C VAL A 135 17.26 6.52 4.01
N VAL A 136 18.09 6.01 4.91
CA VAL A 136 19.43 6.55 5.19
C VAL A 136 20.49 5.69 4.50
N LEU A 137 21.07 6.23 3.43
CA LEU A 137 21.99 5.51 2.56
C LEU A 137 23.47 5.76 2.91
N LYS A 138 23.85 7.00 3.21
CA LYS A 138 25.26 7.35 3.39
C LYS A 138 25.76 7.03 4.80
N ARG A 139 26.61 6.02 4.90
CA ARG A 139 27.24 5.56 6.16
C ARG A 139 28.64 6.11 6.39
N HIS A 140 29.38 6.38 5.32
CA HIS A 140 30.74 6.89 5.39
C HIS A 140 30.77 8.42 5.34
N TRP A 141 31.30 9.04 6.39
CA TRP A 141 31.38 10.50 6.53
C TRP A 141 32.81 10.95 6.87
N PRO A 142 33.24 12.12 6.37
CA PRO A 142 34.50 12.73 6.80
C PRO A 142 34.50 12.95 8.31
N ARG A 143 35.66 12.76 8.93
CA ARG A 143 35.82 12.95 10.38
C ARG A 143 35.51 14.39 10.79
N VAL A 144 34.63 14.55 11.76
CA VAL A 144 34.38 15.83 12.45
C VAL A 144 35.31 15.94 13.66
N LYS A 145 35.87 17.13 13.88
CA LYS A 145 36.61 17.43 15.12
C LYS A 145 35.63 17.40 16.28
N THR A 146 35.88 16.51 17.24
CA THR A 146 34.97 16.25 18.36
C THR A 146 35.72 16.38 19.68
N GLU A 147 35.15 17.15 20.59
CA GLU A 147 35.61 17.26 21.97
C GLU A 147 34.69 16.42 22.87
N VAL A 148 35.27 15.60 23.74
CA VAL A 148 34.52 14.70 24.61
C VAL A 148 35.02 14.87 26.03
N GLU A 149 34.10 15.13 26.94
CA GLU A 149 34.38 15.17 28.37
C GLU A 149 33.31 14.40 29.14
N GLU A 150 33.66 14.00 30.35
CA GLU A 150 32.74 13.43 31.31
C GLU A 150 32.67 14.37 32.52
N LYS A 151 31.46 14.76 32.90
CA LYS A 151 31.23 15.65 34.03
C LYS A 151 29.91 15.30 34.72
N ASP A 152 29.93 15.08 36.03
CA ASP A 152 28.74 14.80 36.84
C ASP A 152 27.87 13.64 36.28
N SER A 153 28.53 12.56 35.85
CA SER A 153 27.94 11.39 35.16
C SER A 153 27.29 11.67 33.79
N TRP A 154 27.52 12.86 33.23
CA TRP A 154 27.18 13.19 31.85
C TRP A 154 28.39 12.99 30.94
N LEU A 155 28.21 12.17 29.91
CA LEU A 155 29.04 12.18 28.72
C LEU A 155 28.63 13.38 27.86
N ILE A 156 29.56 14.31 27.62
CA ILE A 156 29.32 15.50 26.83
C ILE A 156 30.23 15.48 25.61
N ALA A 157 29.63 15.35 24.44
CA ALA A 157 30.31 15.34 23.16
C ALA A 157 29.95 16.61 22.37
N ARG A 158 30.96 17.29 21.82
CA ARG A 158 30.78 18.57 21.14
C ARG A 158 31.44 18.59 19.78
N SER A 159 30.69 19.06 18.79
CA SER A 159 31.22 19.58 17.53
C SER A 159 31.32 21.12 17.62
N LYS A 160 31.62 21.78 16.49
CA LYS A 160 31.57 23.25 16.40
C LYS A 160 30.15 23.83 16.63
N THR A 161 29.08 23.06 16.38
CA THR A 161 27.71 23.57 16.36
C THR A 161 26.80 22.86 17.37
N ILE A 162 27.01 21.57 17.62
CA ILE A 162 26.13 20.73 18.44
C ILE A 162 26.88 20.22 19.68
N SER A 163 26.22 20.27 20.82
CA SER A 163 26.62 19.58 22.06
C SER A 163 25.59 18.51 22.41
N VAL A 164 25.99 17.25 22.36
CA VAL A 164 25.20 16.09 22.80
C VAL A 164 25.59 15.77 24.23
N ARG A 165 24.61 15.72 25.14
CA ARG A 165 24.78 15.37 26.56
C ARG A 165 23.98 14.12 26.85
N TYR A 166 24.63 13.09 27.34
CA TYR A 166 23.98 11.84 27.72
C TYR A 166 24.38 11.39 29.12
N ARG A 167 23.40 10.98 29.93
CA ARG A 167 23.64 10.46 31.27
C ARG A 167 24.06 9.00 31.17
N LEU A 168 25.30 8.70 31.56
CA LEU A 168 25.89 7.38 31.42
C LEU A 168 25.06 6.32 32.17
N GLY A 169 24.91 5.13 31.56
CA GLY A 169 24.22 3.99 32.15
C GLY A 169 22.69 4.08 32.20
N THR A 170 22.06 5.07 31.55
CA THR A 170 20.59 5.24 31.57
C THR A 170 19.84 4.49 30.47
N GLY A 171 20.54 4.00 29.44
CA GLY A 171 19.97 3.20 28.36
C GLY A 171 19.35 4.05 27.26
N LYS A 172 18.05 3.82 26.99
CA LYS A 172 17.30 4.50 25.93
C LYS A 172 17.39 6.01 26.01
N PHE A 173 17.31 6.67 24.86
CA PHE A 173 17.20 8.12 24.79
C PHE A 173 15.78 8.57 25.17
N THR A 174 15.71 9.15 26.36
CA THR A 174 14.54 9.76 27.00
C THR A 174 14.85 11.22 27.33
N LYS A 175 13.83 11.96 27.78
CA LYS A 175 13.94 13.34 28.23
C LYS A 175 14.95 13.54 29.38
N GLU A 176 15.13 12.53 30.22
CA GLU A 176 16.00 12.56 31.40
C GLU A 176 17.44 12.15 31.09
N SER A 177 17.64 11.35 30.04
CA SER A 177 18.92 10.73 29.71
C SER A 177 19.67 11.48 28.63
N LEU A 178 18.98 12.14 27.70
CA LEU A 178 19.59 12.83 26.56
C LEU A 178 19.16 14.29 26.49
N ARG A 179 20.13 15.18 26.24
CA ARG A 179 19.90 16.59 25.95
C ARG A 179 20.83 17.05 24.83
N ILE A 180 20.27 17.73 23.83
CA ILE A 180 21.03 18.33 22.73
C ILE A 180 20.99 19.84 22.89
N VAL A 181 22.14 20.48 22.81
CA VAL A 181 22.30 21.93 22.99
C VAL A 181 23.02 22.50 21.77
N TRP A 182 22.55 23.64 21.28
CA TRP A 182 23.22 24.42 20.23
C TRP A 182 23.04 25.91 20.49
N ARG A 183 23.75 26.75 19.74
CA ARG A 183 23.61 28.20 19.81
C ARG A 183 23.27 28.74 18.43
N ASP A 184 22.29 29.62 18.38
CA ASP A 184 21.93 30.41 17.20
C ASP A 184 22.14 31.92 17.48
N SER A 185 21.74 32.78 16.55
CA SER A 185 21.87 34.24 16.69
C SER A 185 21.04 34.84 17.83
N THR A 186 20.07 34.10 18.35
CA THR A 186 19.14 34.52 19.41
C THR A 186 19.47 33.93 20.77
N GLY A 187 20.41 32.98 20.85
CA GLY A 187 20.93 32.46 22.10
C GLY A 187 21.13 30.95 22.09
N GLU A 188 21.23 30.39 23.28
CA GLU A 188 21.31 28.94 23.47
C GLU A 188 19.93 28.30 23.30
N ARG A 189 19.92 27.15 22.63
CA ARG A 189 18.75 26.32 22.39
C ARG A 189 19.01 24.93 22.94
N THR A 190 17.95 24.30 23.42
CA THR A 190 18.00 22.96 24.00
C THR A 190 16.84 22.15 23.46
N TRP A 191 17.11 20.88 23.18
CA TRP A 191 16.11 19.88 22.84
C TRP A 191 16.34 18.62 23.66
N SER A 192 15.25 17.98 24.08
CA SER A 192 15.25 16.66 24.72
C SER A 192 14.24 15.75 24.03
N PRO A 193 14.44 14.41 24.07
CA PRO A 193 13.47 13.47 23.51
C PRO A 193 12.05 13.70 24.02
N GLY A 194 11.09 13.68 23.10
CA GLY A 194 9.68 13.97 23.39
C GLY A 194 9.29 15.44 23.34
N ASP A 195 10.23 16.38 23.17
CA ASP A 195 9.89 17.77 22.92
C ASP A 195 9.24 17.92 21.53
N SER A 196 8.10 18.62 21.48
CA SER A 196 7.35 18.88 20.25
C SER A 196 7.86 20.14 19.54
N ASP A 197 8.03 20.07 18.22
CA ASP A 197 8.34 21.24 17.39
C ASP A 197 7.05 21.92 16.88
N GLN A 198 6.63 22.99 17.57
CA GLN A 198 5.48 23.81 17.17
C GLN A 198 5.78 24.74 15.98
N ASN A 199 7.04 24.78 15.54
CA ASN A 199 7.57 25.69 14.52
C ASN A 199 7.96 24.96 13.22
N ASN A 200 7.63 23.68 13.11
CA ASN A 200 7.86 22.85 11.93
C ASN A 200 7.04 23.37 10.75
N LEU A 201 7.66 23.47 9.57
CA LEU A 201 7.03 24.02 8.37
C LEU A 201 6.22 22.97 7.58
N GLY A 202 6.11 21.75 8.10
CA GLY A 202 5.39 20.63 7.47
C GLY A 202 6.23 19.91 6.42
N GLY A 203 5.87 18.64 6.21
CA GLY A 203 6.41 17.80 5.14
C GLY A 203 5.39 17.59 4.03
N ILE A 204 5.41 16.39 3.45
CA ILE A 204 4.46 15.96 2.42
C ILE A 204 3.40 15.03 3.02
N SER A 205 2.20 15.00 2.42
CA SER A 205 1.28 13.88 2.62
C SER A 205 1.74 12.71 1.76
N ARG A 206 1.56 11.48 2.26
CA ARG A 206 1.89 10.26 1.50
C ARG A 206 0.89 9.99 0.37
N SER A 207 -0.35 10.44 0.54
CA SER A 207 -1.41 10.29 -0.45
C SER A 207 -2.38 11.48 -0.37
N LEU A 208 -3.04 11.77 -1.50
CA LEU A 208 -4.20 12.66 -1.58
C LEU A 208 -5.51 11.86 -1.68
N ASP A 209 -5.48 10.54 -1.52
CA ASP A 209 -6.68 9.71 -1.54
C ASP A 209 -7.66 10.14 -0.45
N GLY A 210 -8.92 10.25 -0.83
CA GLY A 210 -9.96 10.76 0.06
C GLY A 210 -9.80 12.24 0.42
N ALA A 211 -8.93 12.98 -0.28
CA ALA A 211 -8.89 14.43 -0.17
C ALA A 211 -10.20 15.02 -0.69
N GLY A 212 -10.80 15.90 0.11
CA GLY A 212 -12.02 16.63 -0.25
C GLY A 212 -11.96 18.04 0.30
N LYS A 213 -12.96 18.85 -0.07
CA LYS A 213 -13.08 20.26 0.34
C LYS A 213 -12.83 20.48 1.83
N ASP A 214 -13.34 19.58 2.67
CA ASP A 214 -13.25 19.67 4.13
C ASP A 214 -12.30 18.63 4.75
N ARG A 215 -11.57 17.88 3.92
CA ARG A 215 -10.70 16.77 4.35
C ARG A 215 -9.43 16.76 3.51
N ILE A 216 -8.51 17.68 3.78
CA ILE A 216 -7.16 17.61 3.18
C ILE A 216 -6.27 16.77 4.10
N PRO A 217 -5.60 15.72 3.61
CA PRO A 217 -4.66 14.94 4.39
C PRO A 217 -3.59 15.83 5.04
N LYS A 218 -3.41 15.70 6.36
CA LYS A 218 -2.43 16.50 7.09
C LYS A 218 -1.03 16.01 6.76
N PRO A 219 -0.10 16.88 6.32
CA PRO A 219 1.28 16.48 6.10
C PRO A 219 1.94 16.07 7.42
N GLY A 220 2.90 15.14 7.33
CA GLY A 220 3.76 14.81 8.45
C GLY A 220 4.73 15.94 8.80
N GLN A 221 5.62 15.72 9.77
CA GLN A 221 6.72 16.66 10.04
C GLN A 221 7.70 16.68 8.86
N GLY A 222 8.13 17.88 8.49
CA GLY A 222 9.15 18.11 7.48
C GLY A 222 10.51 18.40 8.08
N ILE A 223 11.55 18.35 7.24
CA ILE A 223 12.93 18.62 7.64
C ILE A 223 13.12 20.08 8.08
N LEU A 224 12.30 21.00 7.54
CA LEU A 224 12.45 22.44 7.76
C LEU A 224 11.57 22.93 8.90
N SER A 225 12.19 23.68 9.82
CA SER A 225 11.54 24.27 10.98
C SER A 225 12.08 25.68 11.23
N SER A 226 11.19 26.58 11.65
CA SER A 226 11.62 27.91 12.09
C SER A 226 12.34 27.89 13.45
N ALA A 227 12.27 26.77 14.20
CA ALA A 227 13.11 26.52 15.38
C ALA A 227 14.55 26.11 15.04
N GLY A 228 14.82 25.76 13.78
CA GLY A 228 16.18 25.56 13.28
C GLY A 228 16.82 24.21 13.58
N TYR A 229 16.02 23.19 13.88
CA TYR A 229 16.46 21.82 14.08
C TYR A 229 15.48 20.81 13.47
N PHE A 230 15.91 19.56 13.31
CA PHE A 230 15.04 18.45 12.92
C PHE A 230 15.58 17.13 13.46
N LEU A 231 14.69 16.26 13.92
CA LEU A 231 15.00 14.88 14.29
C LEU A 231 14.43 13.95 13.23
N LEU A 232 15.31 13.19 12.57
CA LEU A 232 14.93 12.02 11.77
C LEU A 232 15.07 10.78 12.64
N ASP A 233 13.96 10.08 12.89
CA ASP A 233 13.95 8.77 13.52
C ASP A 233 13.98 7.67 12.45
N ASP A 234 15.14 7.01 12.28
CA ASP A 234 15.35 5.93 11.31
C ASP A 234 15.24 4.53 11.95
N SER A 235 14.89 4.47 13.24
CA SER A 235 14.70 3.22 13.98
C SER A 235 13.67 2.26 13.35
N PRO A 236 12.53 2.72 12.79
CA PRO A 236 11.55 1.81 12.20
C PRO A 236 11.86 1.44 10.74
N THR A 237 12.87 2.04 10.12
CA THR A 237 13.15 1.83 8.69
C THR A 237 13.85 0.48 8.48
N PRO A 238 13.39 -0.37 7.55
CA PRO A 238 14.08 -1.62 7.23
C PRO A 238 15.49 -1.36 6.68
N LEU A 239 16.38 -2.34 6.87
CA LEU A 239 17.75 -2.26 6.36
C LEU A 239 17.75 -2.49 4.85
N TRP A 240 18.62 -1.80 4.15
CA TRP A 240 18.93 -2.08 2.76
C TRP A 240 20.07 -3.10 2.71
N ASN A 241 19.78 -4.31 2.24
CA ASN A 241 20.80 -5.34 2.06
C ASN A 241 21.37 -5.23 0.64
N GLU A 242 22.59 -4.72 0.53
CA GLU A 242 23.27 -4.51 -0.75
C GLU A 242 23.48 -5.81 -1.55
N GLU A 243 23.87 -6.90 -0.89
CA GLU A 243 24.14 -8.20 -1.55
C GLU A 243 22.92 -8.74 -2.27
N SER A 244 21.76 -8.65 -1.62
CA SER A 244 20.48 -9.09 -2.16
C SER A 244 19.78 -8.04 -3.02
N SER A 245 20.23 -6.79 -2.94
CA SER A 245 19.52 -5.60 -3.45
C SER A 245 18.05 -5.55 -3.01
N TRP A 246 17.80 -5.86 -1.72
CA TRP A 246 16.46 -5.91 -1.16
C TRP A 246 16.40 -5.38 0.28
N ILE A 247 15.21 -4.99 0.71
CA ILE A 247 14.96 -4.57 2.10
C ILE A 247 14.89 -5.80 3.02
N VAL A 248 15.49 -5.70 4.20
CA VAL A 248 15.42 -6.74 5.24
C VAL A 248 14.97 -6.14 6.56
N GLN A 249 14.28 -6.94 7.36
CA GLN A 249 13.82 -6.53 8.68
C GLN A 249 15.01 -6.18 9.60
N ARG A 250 14.87 -5.10 10.40
CA ARG A 250 15.82 -4.80 11.47
C ARG A 250 15.69 -5.83 12.60
N GLU A 251 16.81 -6.38 13.05
CA GLU A 251 16.86 -7.20 14.26
C GLU A 251 16.76 -6.30 15.51
N GLY A 252 15.90 -6.65 16.47
CA GLY A 252 15.73 -5.91 17.73
C GLY A 252 14.76 -4.71 17.65
N THR A 253 13.60 -4.83 18.29
CA THR A 253 12.53 -3.80 18.26
C THR A 253 12.70 -2.67 19.28
N SER A 254 13.73 -2.74 20.13
CA SER A 254 13.91 -1.80 21.25
C SER A 254 15.02 -0.77 21.02
N SER A 255 15.67 -0.80 19.87
CA SER A 255 16.82 0.03 19.51
C SER A 255 16.37 1.37 18.93
N GLN A 256 17.23 2.38 19.02
CA GLN A 256 17.01 3.73 18.49
C GLN A 256 18.16 4.10 17.54
N ASP A 257 17.84 4.67 16.37
CA ASP A 257 18.81 5.15 15.38
C ASP A 257 18.34 6.51 14.85
N TRP A 258 18.89 7.57 15.42
CA TRP A 258 18.40 8.95 15.28
C TRP A 258 19.43 9.85 14.61
N TYR A 259 18.94 10.78 13.78
CA TYR A 259 19.76 11.81 13.14
C TYR A 259 19.22 13.18 13.53
N PHE A 260 20.04 13.96 14.21
CA PHE A 260 19.67 15.27 14.70
C PHE A 260 20.38 16.37 13.91
N PHE A 261 19.60 17.17 13.20
CA PHE A 261 20.04 18.29 12.39
C PHE A 261 19.92 19.58 13.19
N VAL A 262 20.94 20.44 13.12
CA VAL A 262 20.90 21.82 13.63
C VAL A 262 21.36 22.76 12.53
N TYR A 263 20.48 23.65 12.09
CA TYR A 263 20.76 24.53 10.96
C TYR A 263 20.33 25.98 11.18
N ALA A 264 19.67 26.30 12.30
CA ALA A 264 19.12 27.63 12.57
C ALA A 264 18.25 28.13 11.40
N ARG A 265 18.74 29.12 10.62
CA ARG A 265 18.04 29.65 9.43
C ARG A 265 18.67 29.22 8.10
N ASN A 266 19.69 28.36 8.12
CA ASN A 266 20.35 27.86 6.91
C ASN A 266 19.63 26.63 6.33
N TYR A 267 18.42 26.85 5.81
CA TYR A 267 17.59 25.79 5.24
C TYR A 267 18.23 25.09 4.04
N HIS A 268 19.02 25.82 3.24
CA HIS A 268 19.74 25.24 2.12
C HIS A 268 20.77 24.19 2.59
N GLN A 269 21.52 24.48 3.65
CA GLN A 269 22.44 23.49 4.23
C GLN A 269 21.69 22.29 4.83
N ALA A 270 20.52 22.50 5.44
CA ALA A 270 19.70 21.41 5.96
C ALA A 270 19.28 20.43 4.86
N LEU A 271 18.72 20.96 3.75
CA LEU A 271 18.32 20.15 2.59
C LEU A 271 19.51 19.47 1.94
N LYS A 272 20.65 20.17 1.80
CA LYS A 272 21.89 19.58 1.28
C LYS A 272 22.34 18.40 2.15
N SER A 273 22.46 18.59 3.47
CA SER A 273 22.85 17.53 4.39
C SER A 273 21.86 16.36 4.40
N TYR A 274 20.56 16.63 4.28
CA TYR A 274 19.55 15.59 4.15
C TYR A 274 19.71 14.79 2.85
N SER A 275 19.93 15.46 1.71
CA SER A 275 20.19 14.78 0.43
C SER A 275 21.50 13.99 0.43
N GLU A 276 22.55 14.48 1.09
CA GLU A 276 23.78 13.71 1.24
C GLU A 276 23.57 12.47 2.12
N LEU A 277 22.71 12.55 3.13
CA LEU A 277 22.39 11.45 4.05
C LEU A 277 21.50 10.38 3.40
N CYS A 278 20.41 10.82 2.76
CA CYS A 278 19.34 9.95 2.26
C CYS A 278 19.46 9.59 0.78
N GLY A 279 20.35 10.25 0.04
CA GLY A 279 20.53 10.04 -1.40
C GLY A 279 20.31 11.32 -2.19
N SER A 280 21.15 11.50 -3.22
CA SER A 280 21.03 12.64 -4.12
C SER A 280 19.75 12.54 -4.94
N ILE A 281 19.06 13.67 -5.11
CA ILE A 281 17.89 13.76 -5.98
C ILE A 281 18.40 13.67 -7.42
N PRO A 282 18.02 12.64 -8.21
CA PRO A 282 18.48 12.52 -9.58
C PRO A 282 17.92 13.65 -10.44
N LEU A 283 18.68 14.07 -11.45
CA LEU A 283 18.14 14.95 -12.48
C LEU A 283 17.05 14.20 -13.25
N ILE A 284 15.87 14.80 -13.33
CA ILE A 284 14.78 14.27 -14.14
C ILE A 284 15.05 14.55 -15.63
N PRO A 285 14.63 13.66 -16.53
CA PRO A 285 14.70 13.93 -17.96
C PRO A 285 13.96 15.23 -18.32
N ARG A 286 14.55 16.10 -19.15
CA ARG A 286 13.98 17.44 -19.44
C ARG A 286 12.52 17.43 -19.89
N TYR A 287 12.10 16.39 -20.63
CA TYR A 287 10.73 16.28 -21.15
C TYR A 287 9.67 16.13 -20.05
N THR A 288 10.04 15.70 -18.83
CA THR A 288 9.08 15.57 -17.71
C THR A 288 8.60 16.92 -17.19
N LEU A 289 9.29 18.01 -17.54
CA LEU A 289 8.89 19.39 -17.24
C LEU A 289 7.94 19.98 -18.29
N GLY A 290 7.67 19.25 -19.38
CA GLY A 290 6.71 19.61 -20.41
C GLY A 290 5.27 19.25 -20.03
N PRO A 291 4.29 19.51 -20.90
CA PRO A 291 2.89 19.15 -20.67
C PRO A 291 2.65 17.63 -20.76
N TRP A 292 1.79 17.15 -19.86
CA TRP A 292 1.32 15.75 -19.79
C TRP A 292 -0.19 15.74 -20.07
N VAL A 293 -0.64 14.78 -20.87
CA VAL A 293 -2.08 14.55 -21.10
C VAL A 293 -2.43 13.10 -20.81
N THR A 294 -3.63 12.88 -20.28
CA THR A 294 -4.27 11.57 -20.13
C THR A 294 -5.74 11.71 -20.51
N ASP A 295 -6.27 10.71 -21.20
CA ASP A 295 -7.72 10.52 -21.40
C ASP A 295 -8.10 9.03 -21.18
N LEU A 296 -7.15 8.15 -20.84
CA LEU A 296 -7.32 6.70 -20.95
C LEU A 296 -7.68 6.02 -19.62
N ASN A 297 -8.81 6.40 -19.01
CA ASN A 297 -9.22 5.91 -17.69
C ASN A 297 -10.05 4.59 -17.73
N TYR A 298 -10.63 4.16 -16.60
CA TYR A 298 -11.42 2.92 -16.46
C TYR A 298 -12.60 2.81 -17.44
N GLU A 299 -13.13 3.93 -17.90
CA GLU A 299 -14.23 4.01 -18.88
C GLU A 299 -13.85 3.40 -20.23
N TYR A 300 -12.56 3.16 -20.51
CA TYR A 300 -12.04 2.60 -21.75
C TYR A 300 -11.59 1.13 -21.63
N LEU A 301 -11.93 0.46 -20.52
CA LEU A 301 -11.64 -0.97 -20.36
C LEU A 301 -12.44 -1.83 -21.38
N PRO A 302 -11.91 -2.99 -21.80
CA PRO A 302 -12.64 -3.87 -22.72
C PRO A 302 -14.01 -4.27 -22.17
N GLY A 303 -15.06 -4.03 -22.96
CA GLY A 303 -16.45 -4.30 -22.57
C GLY A 303 -17.15 -3.13 -21.87
N SER A 304 -16.50 -1.97 -21.72
CA SER A 304 -17.20 -0.76 -21.27
C SER A 304 -18.04 -0.13 -22.38
N GLU A 305 -18.99 0.73 -22.00
CA GLU A 305 -19.81 1.50 -22.96
C GLU A 305 -18.92 2.24 -23.97
N LEU A 306 -17.84 2.93 -23.54
CA LEU A 306 -17.01 3.69 -24.47
C LEU A 306 -16.40 2.81 -25.57
N ILE A 307 -15.98 1.60 -25.23
CA ILE A 307 -15.38 0.68 -26.19
C ILE A 307 -16.45 0.05 -27.08
N GLU A 308 -17.55 -0.41 -26.51
CA GLU A 308 -18.57 -1.13 -27.27
C GLU A 308 -19.39 -0.23 -28.19
N LYS A 309 -19.76 0.97 -27.72
CA LYS A 309 -20.62 1.92 -28.44
C LYS A 309 -19.87 2.81 -29.42
N TYR A 310 -18.69 3.29 -29.02
CA TYR A 310 -17.92 4.24 -29.84
C TYR A 310 -16.75 3.59 -30.58
N HIS A 311 -16.51 2.29 -30.37
CA HIS A 311 -15.41 1.54 -30.99
C HIS A 311 -14.05 2.23 -30.78
N TYR A 312 -13.86 2.79 -29.59
CA TYR A 312 -12.65 3.53 -29.25
C TYR A 312 -11.40 2.65 -29.40
N SER A 313 -10.34 3.24 -29.94
CA SER A 313 -9.09 2.56 -30.26
C SER A 313 -7.88 3.49 -30.14
N ASP A 314 -6.69 2.95 -30.39
CA ASP A 314 -5.45 3.71 -30.49
C ASP A 314 -5.51 4.84 -31.54
N LYS A 315 -6.39 4.74 -32.54
CA LYS A 315 -6.66 5.82 -33.49
C LYS A 315 -7.21 7.07 -32.80
N ASP A 316 -8.08 6.92 -31.82
CA ASP A 316 -8.71 8.05 -31.12
C ASP A 316 -7.68 8.79 -30.26
N LEU A 317 -6.78 8.05 -29.60
CA LEU A 317 -5.60 8.61 -28.93
C LEU A 317 -4.70 9.38 -29.90
N LYS A 318 -4.43 8.81 -31.09
CA LYS A 318 -3.65 9.48 -32.14
C LYS A 318 -4.34 10.78 -32.59
N ASP A 319 -5.65 10.73 -32.77
CA ASP A 319 -6.46 11.88 -33.23
C ASP A 319 -6.51 12.99 -32.16
N GLU A 320 -6.57 12.67 -30.87
CA GLU A 320 -6.47 13.65 -29.79
C GLU A 320 -5.13 14.39 -29.79
N VAL A 321 -4.01 13.65 -29.84
CA VAL A 321 -2.66 14.22 -29.95
C VAL A 321 -2.55 15.11 -31.18
N ASN A 322 -3.07 14.66 -32.33
CA ASN A 322 -3.03 15.41 -33.57
C ASN A 322 -3.83 16.72 -33.47
N LYS A 323 -4.99 16.71 -32.80
CA LYS A 323 -5.79 17.92 -32.54
C LYS A 323 -5.00 18.94 -31.71
N LEU A 324 -4.40 18.51 -30.59
CA LEU A 324 -3.59 19.39 -29.74
C LEU A 324 -2.44 20.02 -30.52
N ARG A 325 -1.71 19.21 -31.30
CA ARG A 325 -0.58 19.69 -32.10
C ARG A 325 -0.97 20.60 -33.23
N THR A 326 -2.06 20.29 -33.94
CA THR A 326 -2.60 21.13 -35.01
C THR A 326 -3.07 22.48 -34.47
N ALA A 327 -3.55 22.52 -33.23
CA ALA A 327 -3.89 23.75 -32.51
C ALA A 327 -2.66 24.53 -31.99
N GLY A 328 -1.43 24.03 -32.21
CA GLY A 328 -0.19 24.65 -31.74
C GLY A 328 0.08 24.46 -30.24
N LEU A 329 -0.61 23.52 -29.58
CA LEU A 329 -0.39 23.21 -28.17
C LEU A 329 0.79 22.23 -28.03
N PRO A 330 1.83 22.56 -27.25
CA PRO A 330 2.95 21.65 -27.01
C PRO A 330 2.51 20.45 -26.17
N LEU A 331 3.06 19.28 -26.48
CA LEU A 331 2.82 18.04 -25.73
C LEU A 331 4.07 17.18 -25.74
N ASP A 332 4.55 16.81 -24.56
CA ASP A 332 5.74 15.99 -24.36
C ASP A 332 5.39 14.57 -23.92
N ILE A 333 4.37 14.41 -23.07
CA ILE A 333 4.00 13.09 -22.50
C ILE A 333 2.53 12.77 -22.72
N LEU A 334 2.28 11.57 -23.24
CA LEU A 334 0.97 10.93 -23.22
C LEU A 334 0.99 9.82 -22.15
N VAL A 335 0.11 9.96 -21.16
CA VAL A 335 -0.12 8.99 -20.10
C VAL A 335 -1.18 8.02 -20.59
N LEU A 336 -0.84 6.73 -20.61
CA LEU A 336 -1.83 5.68 -20.80
C LEU A 336 -2.22 5.20 -19.39
N ASP A 337 -3.34 5.72 -18.93
CA ASP A 337 -3.88 5.39 -17.61
C ASP A 337 -4.55 4.00 -17.64
N PHE A 338 -5.35 3.70 -16.62
CA PHE A 338 -5.91 2.40 -16.27
C PHE A 338 -6.29 1.43 -17.41
N ALA A 339 -6.79 1.92 -18.55
CA ALA A 339 -7.22 1.08 -19.67
C ALA A 339 -6.13 0.70 -20.68
N TRP A 340 -4.86 1.03 -20.42
CA TRP A 340 -3.75 0.56 -21.26
C TRP A 340 -3.59 -0.97 -21.20
N HIS A 341 -3.94 -1.59 -20.08
CA HIS A 341 -3.87 -3.04 -19.85
C HIS A 341 -5.26 -3.68 -19.78
N ARG A 342 -5.32 -5.01 -19.93
CA ARG A 342 -6.57 -5.72 -20.21
C ARG A 342 -7.55 -5.88 -19.04
N TYR A 343 -7.06 -6.04 -17.81
CA TYR A 343 -7.90 -6.58 -16.70
C TYR A 343 -8.19 -5.60 -15.55
N GLY A 344 -7.95 -4.30 -15.74
CA GLY A 344 -8.30 -3.28 -14.75
C GLY A 344 -7.71 -3.58 -13.37
N TRP A 345 -8.55 -3.53 -12.34
CA TRP A 345 -8.20 -3.76 -10.92
C TRP A 345 -7.73 -5.19 -10.60
N GLN A 346 -7.88 -6.13 -11.53
CA GLN A 346 -7.29 -7.47 -11.39
C GLN A 346 -5.78 -7.47 -11.72
N GLY A 347 -5.29 -6.36 -12.28
CA GLY A 347 -3.91 -6.17 -12.69
C GLY A 347 -3.55 -6.94 -13.96
N SER A 348 -2.76 -6.33 -14.84
CA SER A 348 -2.37 -6.93 -16.11
C SER A 348 -1.16 -6.21 -16.71
N TYR A 349 -0.33 -6.97 -17.44
CA TYR A 349 0.69 -6.44 -18.34
C TYR A 349 0.42 -6.82 -19.82
N ASP A 350 -0.67 -7.53 -20.09
CA ASP A 350 -1.23 -7.66 -21.43
C ASP A 350 -1.88 -6.35 -21.88
N TRP A 351 -1.51 -5.93 -23.10
CA TRP A 351 -2.10 -4.76 -23.72
C TRP A 351 -3.60 -4.92 -23.92
N SER A 352 -4.33 -3.84 -23.63
CA SER A 352 -5.75 -3.76 -23.94
C SER A 352 -5.96 -3.89 -25.46
N PRO A 353 -6.99 -4.62 -25.92
CA PRO A 353 -7.32 -4.77 -27.34
C PRO A 353 -7.65 -3.45 -28.06
N ILE A 354 -7.90 -2.37 -27.32
CA ILE A 354 -8.08 -1.02 -27.88
C ILE A 354 -6.77 -0.51 -28.51
N ILE A 355 -5.61 -1.06 -28.10
CA ILE A 355 -4.30 -0.84 -28.70
C ILE A 355 -3.88 -2.15 -29.40
N PRO A 356 -4.41 -2.45 -30.60
CA PRO A 356 -4.26 -3.74 -31.24
C PRO A 356 -2.83 -4.06 -31.67
N ASP A 357 -2.05 -3.03 -32.04
CA ASP A 357 -0.60 -3.14 -32.29
C ASP A 357 0.17 -2.14 -31.41
N PRO A 358 0.52 -2.53 -30.17
CA PRO A 358 1.27 -1.68 -29.26
C PRO A 358 2.64 -1.27 -29.80
N LYS A 359 3.28 -2.09 -30.63
CA LYS A 359 4.60 -1.76 -31.20
C LYS A 359 4.47 -0.64 -32.22
N GLU A 360 3.47 -0.72 -33.09
CA GLU A 360 3.16 0.34 -34.04
C GLU A 360 2.76 1.63 -33.31
N PHE A 361 1.87 1.55 -32.32
CA PHE A 361 1.45 2.69 -31.53
C PHE A 361 2.61 3.40 -30.84
N LEU A 362 3.46 2.65 -30.13
CA LEU A 362 4.65 3.21 -29.46
C LEU A 362 5.66 3.77 -30.47
N GLY A 363 5.81 3.13 -31.64
CA GLY A 363 6.63 3.64 -32.74
C GLY A 363 6.12 4.99 -33.28
N TRP A 364 4.81 5.11 -33.48
CA TRP A 364 4.16 6.37 -33.85
C TRP A 364 4.37 7.45 -32.78
N ALA A 365 4.16 7.12 -31.50
CA ALA A 365 4.33 8.07 -30.40
C ALA A 365 5.77 8.63 -30.38
N HIS A 366 6.77 7.74 -30.48
CA HIS A 366 8.18 8.12 -30.50
C HIS A 366 8.56 8.96 -31.73
N THR A 367 8.11 8.60 -32.93
CA THR A 367 8.38 9.37 -34.16
C THR A 367 7.70 10.74 -34.16
N THR A 368 6.56 10.83 -33.47
CA THR A 368 5.86 12.08 -33.20
C THR A 368 6.56 12.88 -32.09
N GLY A 369 7.53 12.32 -31.36
CA GLY A 369 8.29 13.02 -30.32
C GLY A 369 7.61 13.02 -28.96
N LEU A 370 6.64 12.14 -28.74
CA LEU A 370 6.03 11.90 -27.44
C LEU A 370 6.86 10.91 -26.61
N LYS A 371 6.75 11.05 -25.30
CA LYS A 371 7.10 10.02 -24.32
C LYS A 371 5.82 9.40 -23.77
N ILE A 372 5.86 8.09 -23.58
CA ILE A 372 4.72 7.33 -23.05
C ILE A 372 5.04 6.93 -21.61
N THR A 373 4.06 7.07 -20.72
CA THR A 373 4.08 6.45 -19.40
C THR A 373 2.84 5.59 -19.26
N LEU A 374 2.98 4.46 -18.58
CA LEU A 374 1.90 3.54 -18.26
C LEU A 374 1.57 3.70 -16.78
N ASN A 375 0.28 3.71 -16.45
CA ASN A 375 -0.16 3.54 -15.08
C ASN A 375 0.19 2.12 -14.58
N ASP A 376 0.52 1.94 -13.30
CA ASP A 376 0.70 0.62 -12.70
C ASP A 376 0.09 0.60 -11.29
N HIS A 377 -0.60 -0.50 -10.96
CA HIS A 377 -1.25 -0.72 -9.67
C HIS A 377 -0.67 -1.97 -9.00
N PRO A 378 0.37 -1.85 -8.16
CA PRO A 378 1.03 -2.98 -7.53
C PRO A 378 0.25 -3.57 -6.33
N GLY A 379 -1.09 -3.59 -6.38
CA GLY A 379 -1.93 -4.30 -5.41
C GLY A 379 -2.37 -3.45 -4.22
N TYR A 380 -2.83 -2.22 -4.49
CA TYR A 380 -3.38 -1.35 -3.47
C TYR A 380 -4.62 -2.00 -2.82
N GLY A 381 -4.82 -1.82 -1.51
CA GLY A 381 -6.06 -2.28 -0.85
C GLY A 381 -6.34 -3.79 -0.86
N GLY A 382 -5.37 -4.64 -1.25
CA GLY A 382 -5.58 -6.08 -1.39
C GLY A 382 -5.97 -6.52 -2.81
N GLU A 383 -5.88 -5.63 -3.79
CA GLU A 383 -6.05 -5.94 -5.22
C GLU A 383 -4.95 -6.87 -5.74
N SER A 384 -5.24 -7.52 -6.86
CA SER A 384 -4.25 -8.31 -7.60
C SER A 384 -3.37 -7.38 -8.43
N VAL A 385 -2.09 -7.71 -8.54
CA VAL A 385 -1.15 -7.01 -9.43
C VAL A 385 -1.14 -7.63 -10.81
N LEU A 386 -1.37 -8.94 -10.87
CA LEU A 386 -1.39 -9.67 -12.13
C LEU A 386 -2.46 -10.74 -12.10
N SER A 387 -3.49 -10.55 -12.91
CA SER A 387 -4.53 -11.56 -13.13
C SER A 387 -3.93 -12.88 -13.59
N ASP A 388 -4.46 -14.00 -13.12
CA ASP A 388 -4.01 -15.34 -13.55
C ASP A 388 -4.34 -15.64 -15.02
N THR A 389 -5.17 -14.81 -15.64
CA THR A 389 -5.51 -14.88 -17.06
C THR A 389 -4.56 -14.04 -17.94
N ASP A 390 -3.60 -13.34 -17.34
CA ASP A 390 -2.57 -12.60 -18.05
C ASP A 390 -1.52 -13.55 -18.66
N SER A 391 -1.06 -13.25 -19.88
CA SER A 391 -0.10 -14.08 -20.59
C SER A 391 1.24 -14.24 -19.86
N HIS A 392 1.56 -13.32 -18.95
CA HIS A 392 2.78 -13.35 -18.15
C HIS A 392 2.61 -14.12 -16.82
N ALA A 393 1.38 -14.43 -16.40
CA ALA A 393 1.10 -14.97 -15.06
C ALA A 393 1.83 -16.30 -14.78
N ALA A 394 1.88 -17.20 -15.77
CA ALA A 394 2.56 -18.49 -15.62
C ALA A 394 4.08 -18.32 -15.39
N GLU A 395 4.72 -17.40 -16.11
CA GLU A 395 6.14 -17.09 -15.92
C GLU A 395 6.39 -16.47 -14.53
N VAL A 396 5.56 -15.49 -14.15
CA VAL A 396 5.69 -14.81 -12.85
C VAL A 396 5.51 -15.80 -11.71
N ARG A 397 4.50 -16.67 -11.75
CA ARG A 397 4.32 -17.76 -10.76
C ARG A 397 5.53 -18.67 -10.69
N SER A 398 6.10 -19.05 -11.84
CA SER A 398 7.31 -19.88 -11.88
C SER A 398 8.48 -19.20 -11.17
N ARG A 399 8.71 -17.90 -11.44
CA ARG A 399 9.76 -17.10 -10.78
C ARG A 399 9.53 -16.95 -9.27
N LEU A 400 8.28 -16.80 -8.86
CA LEU A 400 7.86 -16.72 -7.46
C LEU A 400 7.76 -18.10 -6.79
N LYS A 401 8.04 -19.20 -7.51
CA LYS A 401 7.89 -20.57 -7.03
C LYS A 401 6.47 -20.88 -6.51
N ARG A 402 5.47 -20.24 -7.10
CA ARG A 402 4.05 -20.47 -6.83
C ARG A 402 3.50 -21.55 -7.76
N PRO A 403 2.52 -22.36 -7.32
CA PRO A 403 1.85 -23.30 -8.20
C PRO A 403 1.11 -22.55 -9.32
N ILE A 404 1.16 -23.12 -10.53
CA ILE A 404 0.35 -22.68 -11.66
C ILE A 404 -1.03 -23.34 -11.51
N PRO A 405 -2.11 -22.56 -11.39
CA PRO A 405 -3.47 -23.11 -11.34
C PRO A 405 -3.73 -23.91 -12.62
N PRO A 406 -4.21 -25.16 -12.54
CA PRO A 406 -4.58 -25.88 -13.74
C PRO A 406 -5.80 -25.21 -14.40
N PRO A 407 -6.00 -25.37 -15.71
CA PRO A 407 -7.22 -24.91 -16.38
C PRO A 407 -8.45 -25.70 -15.90
N PRO A 408 -9.67 -25.11 -15.96
CA PRO A 408 -10.90 -25.82 -15.66
C PRO A 408 -11.14 -27.01 -16.60
N ASN A 409 -11.70 -28.10 -16.07
CA ASN A 409 -12.12 -29.24 -16.91
C ASN A 409 -13.56 -29.09 -17.42
N LEU A 410 -14.36 -28.28 -16.72
CA LEU A 410 -15.71 -27.90 -17.13
C LEU A 410 -15.72 -26.39 -17.23
N GLU A 411 -16.10 -25.86 -18.39
CA GLU A 411 -16.36 -24.44 -18.58
C GLU A 411 -17.54 -24.28 -19.54
N ILE A 412 -18.61 -23.64 -19.09
CA ILE A 412 -19.81 -23.36 -19.90
C ILE A 412 -20.04 -21.85 -19.89
N ASP A 413 -19.94 -21.22 -21.07
CA ASP A 413 -20.28 -19.81 -21.27
C ASP A 413 -21.79 -19.59 -21.13
N LEU A 414 -22.17 -18.67 -20.25
CA LEU A 414 -23.54 -18.29 -19.96
C LEU A 414 -23.82 -16.80 -20.27
N ALA A 415 -22.89 -16.08 -20.89
CA ALA A 415 -23.01 -14.63 -21.09
C ALA A 415 -24.24 -14.25 -21.92
N LYS A 416 -24.59 -15.06 -22.93
CA LYS A 416 -25.61 -14.68 -23.93
C LYS A 416 -27.01 -15.13 -23.59
N ASP A 417 -28.02 -14.34 -23.95
CA ASP A 417 -29.44 -14.74 -23.93
C ASP A 417 -30.02 -14.94 -22.52
N TRP A 418 -29.95 -13.92 -21.68
CA TRP A 418 -30.67 -13.88 -20.40
C TRP A 418 -32.05 -13.27 -20.56
N LYS A 419 -33.09 -13.90 -20.02
CA LYS A 419 -34.40 -13.29 -19.87
C LYS A 419 -34.33 -12.17 -18.84
N PHE A 420 -34.90 -11.02 -19.15
CA PHE A 420 -34.79 -9.80 -18.35
C PHE A 420 -36.12 -9.09 -18.14
N ARG A 421 -36.32 -8.56 -16.94
CA ARG A 421 -37.45 -7.70 -16.60
C ARG A 421 -37.09 -6.73 -15.46
N THR A 422 -37.40 -5.46 -15.66
CA THR A 422 -37.36 -4.42 -14.61
C THR A 422 -38.44 -4.65 -13.56
N ASP A 423 -38.14 -4.33 -12.30
CA ASP A 423 -39.00 -4.50 -11.14
C ASP A 423 -38.96 -3.26 -10.23
N PRO A 424 -39.42 -2.08 -10.71
CA PRO A 424 -39.31 -0.81 -9.99
C PRO A 424 -40.05 -0.78 -8.65
N ALA A 425 -40.96 -1.73 -8.40
CA ALA A 425 -41.70 -1.86 -7.15
C ALA A 425 -41.16 -3.00 -6.26
N ASP A 426 -40.09 -3.68 -6.68
CA ASP A 426 -39.48 -4.83 -5.99
C ASP A 426 -40.50 -5.90 -5.56
N THR A 427 -41.34 -6.30 -6.51
CA THR A 427 -42.45 -7.25 -6.33
C THR A 427 -42.14 -8.67 -6.80
N GLY A 428 -41.01 -8.87 -7.48
CA GLY A 428 -40.63 -10.12 -8.11
C GLY A 428 -40.39 -11.25 -7.11
N LEU A 429 -39.95 -10.95 -5.89
CA LEU A 429 -39.83 -11.94 -4.81
C LEU A 429 -41.21 -12.47 -4.39
N GLN A 430 -42.18 -11.57 -4.17
CA GLN A 430 -43.55 -11.90 -3.79
C GLN A 430 -44.27 -12.62 -4.94
N ALA A 431 -43.96 -12.26 -6.19
CA ALA A 431 -44.47 -12.90 -7.39
C ALA A 431 -43.71 -14.19 -7.78
N ASN A 432 -42.73 -14.63 -6.98
CA ASN A 432 -41.93 -15.84 -7.19
C ASN A 432 -41.23 -15.91 -8.56
N TRP A 433 -40.68 -14.79 -9.04
CA TRP A 433 -39.97 -14.71 -10.32
C TRP A 433 -38.66 -15.51 -10.36
N SER A 434 -38.13 -15.96 -9.23
CA SER A 434 -37.00 -16.90 -9.19
C SER A 434 -37.41 -18.35 -9.48
N GLY A 435 -38.71 -18.68 -9.38
CA GLY A 435 -39.23 -20.03 -9.46
C GLY A 435 -39.33 -20.58 -10.89
N ARG A 436 -39.23 -21.92 -11.02
CA ARG A 436 -39.32 -22.65 -12.30
C ARG A 436 -40.64 -22.42 -13.04
N GLU A 437 -41.73 -22.21 -12.30
CA GLU A 437 -43.08 -22.05 -12.84
C GLU A 437 -43.44 -20.60 -13.20
N ALA A 438 -42.58 -19.62 -12.90
CA ALA A 438 -42.87 -18.24 -13.24
C ALA A 438 -42.77 -18.03 -14.77
N ASP A 439 -43.77 -17.32 -15.32
CA ASP A 439 -43.88 -17.05 -16.74
C ASP A 439 -42.93 -15.92 -17.17
N ASP A 440 -41.95 -16.27 -18.00
CA ASP A 440 -40.96 -15.36 -18.55
C ASP A 440 -41.04 -15.20 -20.09
N ARG A 441 -42.15 -15.64 -20.71
CA ARG A 441 -42.32 -15.59 -22.17
C ARG A 441 -42.24 -14.18 -22.73
N ASP A 442 -42.81 -13.21 -22.00
CA ASP A 442 -42.84 -11.80 -22.40
C ASP A 442 -41.62 -11.00 -21.93
N TRP A 443 -40.67 -11.64 -21.23
CA TRP A 443 -39.45 -10.97 -20.76
C TRP A 443 -38.53 -10.68 -21.94
N LYS A 444 -37.84 -9.55 -21.86
CA LYS A 444 -36.83 -9.17 -22.87
C LYS A 444 -35.64 -10.11 -22.78
N THR A 445 -34.77 -10.07 -23.78
CA THR A 445 -33.55 -10.90 -23.81
C THR A 445 -32.35 -10.00 -23.93
N LEU A 446 -31.46 -10.11 -22.95
CA LEU A 446 -30.27 -9.28 -22.79
C LEU A 446 -29.02 -10.17 -22.81
N GLN A 447 -27.89 -9.55 -23.10
CA GLN A 447 -26.56 -10.14 -23.10
C GLN A 447 -25.82 -9.66 -21.86
N GLY A 448 -25.11 -10.56 -21.19
CA GLY A 448 -24.12 -10.21 -20.18
C GLY A 448 -22.88 -9.61 -20.82
N GLY A 449 -22.23 -8.70 -20.10
CA GLY A 449 -21.15 -7.85 -20.60
C GLY A 449 -21.61 -6.53 -21.18
N ILE A 450 -22.92 -6.24 -21.16
CA ILE A 450 -23.50 -4.99 -21.65
C ILE A 450 -24.46 -4.49 -20.57
N MET A 451 -24.41 -3.21 -20.22
CA MET A 451 -25.35 -2.58 -19.29
C MET A 451 -26.80 -2.66 -19.82
N TRP A 452 -27.81 -2.65 -18.95
CA TRP A 452 -29.20 -2.74 -19.43
C TRP A 452 -29.67 -1.45 -20.10
N GLU A 453 -29.05 -0.31 -19.81
CA GLU A 453 -29.33 1.01 -20.41
C GLU A 453 -29.10 0.96 -21.91
N ASP A 454 -27.95 0.40 -22.30
CA ASP A 454 -27.56 0.18 -23.69
C ASP A 454 -28.35 -0.92 -24.39
N GLN A 455 -29.16 -1.68 -23.64
CA GLN A 455 -30.01 -2.76 -24.15
C GLN A 455 -31.50 -2.41 -24.15
N GLY A 456 -31.83 -1.12 -24.06
CA GLY A 456 -33.17 -0.59 -24.25
C GLY A 456 -33.90 -0.16 -22.98
N PHE A 457 -33.17 0.04 -21.88
CA PHE A 457 -33.71 0.51 -20.60
C PHE A 457 -32.97 1.76 -20.09
N PRO A 458 -32.96 2.87 -20.87
CA PRO A 458 -32.18 4.05 -20.53
C PRO A 458 -32.66 4.68 -19.22
N GLU A 459 -31.70 5.20 -18.44
CA GLU A 459 -31.94 5.91 -17.17
C GLU A 459 -32.68 5.07 -16.11
N TYR A 460 -32.57 3.73 -16.19
CA TYR A 460 -33.27 2.84 -15.28
C TYR A 460 -32.38 2.47 -14.09
N ASP A 461 -32.51 3.22 -13.00
CA ASP A 461 -31.95 2.85 -11.70
C ASP A 461 -32.99 2.05 -10.88
N GLY A 462 -32.61 0.87 -10.39
CA GLY A 462 -33.44 0.09 -9.46
C GLY A 462 -33.29 -1.42 -9.57
N VAL A 463 -34.34 -2.15 -9.16
CA VAL A 463 -34.32 -3.61 -9.10
C VAL A 463 -34.72 -4.22 -10.44
N ALA A 464 -33.93 -5.15 -10.96
CA ALA A 464 -34.32 -5.93 -12.12
C ALA A 464 -33.97 -7.42 -11.96
N TRP A 465 -34.59 -8.23 -12.81
CA TRP A 465 -34.47 -9.67 -12.76
C TRP A 465 -33.86 -10.23 -14.03
N TYR A 466 -32.93 -11.17 -13.86
CA TYR A 466 -32.41 -12.02 -14.92
C TYR A 466 -32.82 -13.47 -14.69
N ARG A 467 -33.12 -14.22 -15.76
CA ARG A 467 -33.42 -15.65 -15.73
C ARG A 467 -32.75 -16.37 -16.90
N LYS A 468 -32.23 -17.57 -16.65
CA LYS A 468 -31.67 -18.45 -17.68
C LYS A 468 -31.80 -19.91 -17.28
N SER A 469 -32.30 -20.74 -18.19
CA SER A 469 -32.28 -22.19 -18.04
C SER A 469 -31.09 -22.78 -18.77
N VAL A 470 -30.31 -23.63 -18.10
CA VAL A 470 -29.18 -24.36 -18.69
C VAL A 470 -29.31 -25.85 -18.42
N VAL A 471 -29.04 -26.68 -19.41
CA VAL A 471 -28.95 -28.14 -19.22
C VAL A 471 -27.54 -28.49 -18.79
N LEU A 472 -27.41 -29.10 -17.61
CA LEU A 472 -26.11 -29.47 -17.08
C LEU A 472 -25.59 -30.77 -17.72
N PRO A 473 -24.26 -30.95 -17.83
CA PRO A 473 -23.68 -32.21 -18.28
C PRO A 473 -24.15 -33.41 -17.44
N ALA A 474 -24.22 -34.58 -18.08
CA ALA A 474 -24.64 -35.83 -17.44
C ALA A 474 -23.67 -36.30 -16.34
N ALA A 475 -22.43 -35.82 -16.36
CA ALA A 475 -21.46 -35.99 -15.28
C ALA A 475 -21.05 -34.59 -14.80
N LEU A 476 -21.19 -34.34 -13.50
CA LEU A 476 -20.72 -33.13 -12.86
C LEU A 476 -19.54 -33.42 -11.93
N PRO A 477 -18.58 -32.50 -11.84
CA PRO A 477 -17.56 -32.52 -10.79
C PRO A 477 -18.18 -32.32 -9.39
N PRO A 478 -17.43 -32.60 -8.30
CA PRO A 478 -17.92 -32.40 -6.93
C PRO A 478 -18.29 -30.95 -6.60
N GLU A 479 -17.62 -29.99 -7.23
CA GLU A 479 -17.83 -28.55 -7.06
C GLU A 479 -18.16 -27.94 -8.42
N VAL A 480 -19.15 -27.05 -8.48
CA VAL A 480 -19.58 -26.38 -9.71
C VAL A 480 -19.81 -24.92 -9.37
N TYR A 481 -18.91 -24.05 -9.82
CA TYR A 481 -18.95 -22.63 -9.54
C TYR A 481 -19.70 -21.89 -10.63
N LEU A 482 -20.72 -21.12 -10.25
CA LEU A 482 -21.29 -20.07 -11.09
C LEU A 482 -20.51 -18.78 -10.86
N ILE A 483 -19.90 -18.26 -11.93
CA ILE A 483 -18.97 -17.13 -11.91
C ILE A 483 -19.60 -15.96 -12.67
N PHE A 484 -19.55 -14.77 -12.08
CA PHE A 484 -19.82 -13.50 -12.76
C PHE A 484 -18.60 -12.61 -12.61
N GLY A 485 -18.11 -12.01 -13.70
CA GLY A 485 -16.95 -11.10 -13.67
C GLY A 485 -17.27 -9.69 -13.16
N GLY A 486 -18.56 -9.37 -13.05
CA GLY A 486 -19.08 -8.09 -12.61
C GLY A 486 -20.59 -8.04 -12.79
N VAL A 487 -21.31 -7.79 -11.70
CA VAL A 487 -22.74 -7.50 -11.69
C VAL A 487 -22.88 -6.18 -10.95
N ASP A 488 -23.62 -5.25 -11.53
CA ASP A 488 -23.70 -3.92 -10.97
C ASP A 488 -24.26 -3.92 -9.54
N ASP A 489 -23.61 -3.12 -8.70
CA ASP A 489 -23.89 -2.91 -7.29
C ASP A 489 -24.06 -4.14 -6.40
N GLU A 490 -25.25 -4.76 -6.39
CA GLU A 490 -25.51 -5.96 -5.60
C GLU A 490 -26.54 -6.86 -6.28
N TYR A 491 -26.49 -8.16 -5.97
CA TYR A 491 -27.49 -9.09 -6.47
C TYR A 491 -27.71 -10.30 -5.56
N ASP A 492 -28.93 -10.84 -5.65
CA ASP A 492 -29.29 -12.13 -5.09
C ASP A 492 -29.26 -13.21 -6.17
N LEU A 493 -28.63 -14.35 -5.86
CA LEU A 493 -28.56 -15.51 -6.74
C LEU A 493 -29.55 -16.58 -6.31
N PHE A 494 -30.34 -17.06 -7.27
CA PHE A 494 -31.29 -18.16 -7.08
C PHE A 494 -30.99 -19.31 -8.04
N ILE A 495 -31.04 -20.53 -7.50
CA ILE A 495 -30.98 -21.77 -8.27
C ILE A 495 -32.29 -22.51 -8.04
N ASN A 496 -33.04 -22.73 -9.13
CA ASN A 496 -34.32 -23.45 -9.10
C ASN A 496 -35.33 -22.85 -8.10
N GLY A 497 -35.38 -21.52 -7.98
CA GLY A 497 -36.25 -20.79 -7.05
C GLY A 497 -35.70 -20.63 -5.63
N LYS A 498 -34.65 -21.36 -5.25
CA LYS A 498 -34.02 -21.23 -3.93
C LYS A 498 -32.92 -20.18 -3.99
N LYS A 499 -32.93 -19.18 -3.08
CA LYS A 499 -31.80 -18.25 -2.89
C LYS A 499 -30.60 -19.03 -2.36
N VAL A 500 -29.45 -18.89 -3.02
CA VAL A 500 -28.22 -19.62 -2.67
C VAL A 500 -27.07 -18.68 -2.28
N ALA A 501 -27.08 -17.43 -2.77
CA ALA A 501 -26.08 -16.44 -2.42
C ALA A 501 -26.63 -15.01 -2.52
N HIS A 502 -25.88 -14.08 -1.94
CA HIS A 502 -26.02 -12.64 -2.07
C HIS A 502 -24.62 -12.04 -2.20
N HIS A 503 -24.45 -11.11 -3.13
CA HIS A 503 -23.17 -10.43 -3.39
C HIS A 503 -23.40 -8.93 -3.51
N GLY A 504 -22.41 -8.14 -3.08
CA GLY A 504 -22.52 -6.69 -3.00
C GLY A 504 -23.24 -6.20 -1.75
N SER A 505 -23.27 -4.88 -1.57
CA SER A 505 -24.11 -4.17 -0.60
C SER A 505 -24.03 -2.67 -0.87
N PRO A 506 -24.91 -1.81 -0.30
CA PRO A 506 -24.77 -0.36 -0.41
C PRO A 506 -23.38 0.13 0.02
N GLY A 507 -22.63 0.72 -0.91
CA GLY A 507 -21.26 1.20 -0.69
C GLY A 507 -20.16 0.14 -0.83
N ASN A 508 -20.50 -1.08 -1.23
CA ASN A 508 -19.57 -2.15 -1.60
C ASN A 508 -20.09 -2.86 -2.85
N SER A 509 -20.05 -2.14 -3.96
CA SER A 509 -20.50 -2.60 -5.29
C SER A 509 -19.65 -3.75 -5.80
N VAL A 510 -20.27 -4.72 -6.49
CA VAL A 510 -19.56 -5.81 -7.19
C VAL A 510 -19.49 -5.59 -8.72
N TYR A 511 -19.70 -4.36 -9.19
CA TYR A 511 -19.69 -4.02 -10.63
C TYR A 511 -18.36 -4.37 -11.31
N ASN A 512 -17.23 -4.19 -10.62
CA ASN A 512 -15.88 -4.47 -11.12
C ASN A 512 -15.19 -5.63 -10.40
N ALA A 513 -15.95 -6.45 -9.67
CA ALA A 513 -15.44 -7.55 -8.88
C ALA A 513 -16.02 -8.88 -9.37
N ALA A 514 -15.14 -9.86 -9.61
CA ALA A 514 -15.59 -11.21 -9.91
C ALA A 514 -16.19 -11.86 -8.66
N THR A 515 -17.38 -12.41 -8.78
CA THR A 515 -18.07 -13.19 -7.76
C THR A 515 -18.22 -14.63 -8.22
N PHE A 516 -18.19 -15.57 -7.27
CA PHE A 516 -18.40 -16.98 -7.57
C PHE A 516 -19.17 -17.67 -6.44
N THR A 517 -19.96 -18.67 -6.80
CA THR A 517 -20.77 -19.45 -5.84
C THR A 517 -20.75 -20.91 -6.26
N ASP A 518 -20.38 -21.81 -5.35
CA ASP A 518 -20.55 -23.24 -5.58
C ASP A 518 -22.04 -23.60 -5.54
N ILE A 519 -22.57 -24.02 -6.69
CA ILE A 519 -23.95 -24.41 -6.89
C ILE A 519 -24.13 -25.93 -6.92
N ALA A 520 -23.07 -26.73 -6.81
CA ALA A 520 -23.16 -28.19 -6.80
C ALA A 520 -24.19 -28.73 -5.79
N PRO A 521 -24.33 -28.17 -4.56
CA PRO A 521 -25.36 -28.61 -3.60
C PRO A 521 -26.82 -28.32 -4.03
N HIS A 522 -27.03 -27.60 -5.13
CA HIS A 522 -28.34 -27.10 -5.58
C HIS A 522 -28.76 -27.61 -6.96
N VAL A 523 -27.93 -28.43 -7.59
CA VAL A 523 -28.14 -28.94 -8.95
C VAL A 523 -27.98 -30.46 -9.02
N LYS A 524 -28.37 -31.05 -10.14
CA LYS A 524 -28.17 -32.48 -10.42
C LYS A 524 -27.58 -32.66 -11.82
N PRO A 525 -26.74 -33.69 -12.04
CA PRO A 525 -26.22 -33.99 -13.37
C PRO A 525 -27.34 -34.27 -14.38
N GLY A 526 -27.22 -33.74 -15.60
CA GLY A 526 -28.19 -33.91 -16.66
C GLY A 526 -29.48 -33.08 -16.54
N ASP A 527 -29.73 -32.45 -15.39
CA ASP A 527 -30.96 -31.67 -15.16
C ASP A 527 -30.91 -30.31 -15.85
N SER A 528 -32.07 -29.86 -16.32
CA SER A 528 -32.30 -28.45 -16.66
C SER A 528 -32.36 -27.63 -15.37
N THR A 529 -31.41 -26.72 -15.18
CA THR A 529 -31.27 -25.83 -14.02
C THR A 529 -31.67 -24.41 -14.39
N LEU A 530 -32.58 -23.82 -13.62
CA LEU A 530 -32.92 -22.40 -13.72
C LEU A 530 -31.99 -21.59 -12.81
N ILE A 531 -31.29 -20.64 -13.41
CA ILE A 531 -30.51 -19.61 -12.72
C ILE A 531 -31.32 -18.32 -12.79
N ALA A 532 -31.52 -17.66 -11.65
CA ALA A 532 -32.16 -16.35 -11.61
C ALA A 532 -31.33 -15.38 -10.76
N LEU A 533 -31.30 -14.11 -11.17
CA LEU A 533 -30.70 -13.01 -10.43
C LEU A 533 -31.76 -11.96 -10.13
N ARG A 534 -31.71 -11.39 -8.93
CA ARG A 534 -32.35 -10.10 -8.63
C ARG A 534 -31.22 -9.10 -8.40
N VAL A 535 -30.99 -8.22 -9.36
CA VAL A 535 -29.94 -7.19 -9.35
C VAL A 535 -30.55 -5.89 -8.85
N ASN A 536 -29.81 -5.14 -8.05
CA ASN A 536 -30.23 -3.85 -7.53
C ASN A 536 -29.14 -2.81 -7.83
N ASP A 537 -29.45 -1.88 -8.72
CA ASP A 537 -28.63 -0.74 -9.11
C ASP A 537 -29.05 0.49 -8.29
N TRP A 538 -28.12 1.07 -7.53
CA TRP A 538 -28.38 2.25 -6.70
C TRP A 538 -28.20 3.58 -7.44
N GLY A 539 -27.69 3.55 -8.67
CA GLY A 539 -27.59 4.67 -9.58
C GLY A 539 -26.47 4.48 -10.61
N GLY A 540 -26.75 4.82 -11.87
CA GLY A 540 -25.76 4.81 -12.93
C GLY A 540 -26.17 3.89 -14.06
N GLY A 541 -25.32 2.90 -14.37
CA GLY A 541 -25.60 1.90 -15.39
C GLY A 541 -25.60 0.51 -14.77
N GLY A 542 -26.66 -0.26 -14.99
CA GLY A 542 -26.91 -1.49 -14.24
C GLY A 542 -26.80 -2.79 -15.04
N GLY A 543 -26.87 -3.92 -14.32
CA GLY A 543 -27.00 -5.26 -14.89
C GLY A 543 -25.75 -6.15 -14.79
N ILE A 544 -25.65 -7.13 -15.69
CA ILE A 544 -24.47 -8.01 -15.78
C ILE A 544 -23.44 -7.32 -16.69
N VAL A 545 -22.56 -6.54 -16.09
CA VAL A 545 -21.66 -5.62 -16.81
C VAL A 545 -20.39 -6.27 -17.34
N SER A 546 -20.04 -7.47 -16.88
CA SER A 546 -18.90 -8.23 -17.39
C SER A 546 -19.33 -9.37 -18.31
N ARG A 547 -18.56 -9.57 -19.39
CA ARG A 547 -18.78 -10.71 -20.32
C ARG A 547 -18.43 -12.06 -19.68
N LEU A 548 -17.62 -12.08 -18.62
CA LEU A 548 -17.30 -13.32 -17.91
C LEU A 548 -18.54 -13.76 -17.12
N VAL A 549 -19.29 -14.71 -17.68
CA VAL A 549 -20.42 -15.36 -17.01
C VAL A 549 -20.35 -16.84 -17.34
N SER A 550 -20.02 -17.69 -16.36
CA SER A 550 -19.76 -19.11 -16.66
C SER A 550 -20.07 -20.07 -15.53
N LEU A 551 -20.26 -21.34 -15.88
CA LEU A 551 -20.14 -22.46 -14.95
C LEU A 551 -18.76 -23.09 -15.09
N SER A 552 -18.09 -23.34 -13.97
CA SER A 552 -16.73 -23.90 -13.93
C SER A 552 -16.60 -25.00 -12.87
N ASP A 553 -15.69 -25.95 -13.05
CA ASP A 553 -15.34 -26.95 -12.01
C ASP A 553 -14.40 -26.40 -10.93
N ARG A 554 -14.06 -25.12 -11.00
CA ARG A 554 -13.19 -24.42 -10.03
C ARG A 554 -13.50 -22.93 -10.00
N PRO A 555 -13.24 -22.24 -8.87
CA PRO A 555 -13.35 -20.79 -8.85
C PRO A 555 -12.28 -20.15 -9.74
N PRO A 556 -12.42 -18.86 -10.09
CA PRO A 556 -11.34 -18.10 -10.70
C PRO A 556 -10.07 -18.23 -9.84
N ALA A 557 -8.94 -18.44 -10.49
CA ALA A 557 -7.69 -18.53 -9.76
C ALA A 557 -7.33 -17.16 -9.15
N GLU A 558 -6.80 -17.18 -7.92
CA GLU A 558 -6.41 -15.95 -7.25
C GLU A 558 -5.26 -15.28 -7.98
N GLY A 559 -5.48 -14.06 -8.49
CA GLY A 559 -4.42 -13.27 -9.11
C GLY A 559 -3.19 -13.09 -8.20
N ILE A 560 -2.05 -12.79 -8.82
CA ILE A 560 -0.77 -12.66 -8.13
C ILE A 560 -0.76 -11.30 -7.42
N ARG A 561 -0.66 -11.37 -6.09
CA ARG A 561 -0.47 -10.22 -5.21
C ARG A 561 0.99 -10.13 -4.79
N PHE A 562 1.53 -8.91 -4.78
CA PHE A 562 2.85 -8.62 -4.24
C PHE A 562 2.72 -7.95 -2.88
N ASN A 563 3.43 -8.50 -1.90
CA ASN A 563 3.72 -7.80 -0.68
C ASN A 563 5.21 -7.44 -0.71
N LEU A 564 5.54 -6.16 -0.88
CA LEU A 564 6.94 -5.71 -0.92
C LEU A 564 7.70 -6.03 0.39
N ALA A 565 7.01 -6.31 1.49
CA ALA A 565 7.62 -6.79 2.73
C ALA A 565 8.05 -8.27 2.67
N GLU A 566 7.57 -9.05 1.69
CA GLU A 566 7.82 -10.48 1.55
C GLU A 566 8.49 -10.78 0.22
N ARG A 567 9.83 -10.89 0.22
CA ARG A 567 10.66 -11.10 -0.98
C ARG A 567 10.27 -12.32 -1.84
N LEU A 568 9.62 -13.31 -1.23
CA LEU A 568 9.26 -14.58 -1.87
C LEU A 568 7.76 -14.72 -2.15
N GLN A 569 6.96 -13.70 -1.83
CA GLN A 569 5.57 -13.67 -2.27
C GLN A 569 5.50 -13.30 -3.74
#